data_AF-A0A6I1W2E8-F1
#
_entry.id   AF-A0A6I1W2E8-F1
#
_cell.length_a   1.000
_cell.length_b   1.000
_cell.length_c   1.000
_cell.angle_alpha   90.00
_cell.angle_beta   90.00
_cell.angle_gamma   90.00
#
_symmetry.space_group_name_H-M   'P 1'
#
loop_
_entity.id
_entity.type
_entity.pdbx_description
1 polymer ?
#
loop_
_entity_poly.entity_id
_entity_poly.type
_entity_poly.pdbx_seq_one_letter_code
_entity_poly.pdbx_strand_id
1 'polypeptide(L)'
;EVLSAWSAGFKTAGHGESNTGGFNTGARSYDGEQYATHGANGSDYAFIAESNASNGLHYVYNPDLPASSNQNHFLWGQLDNVK
;
A
#
# COMPACT_ATOMS: atom_id res chain seq x y z
N GLU A 1 7.73 8.98 -18.26
CA GLU A 1 6.65 8.49 -19.15
C GLU A 1 5.97 7.23 -18.62
N VAL A 2 6.71 6.17 -18.28
CA VAL A 2 6.12 4.89 -17.77
C VAL A 2 5.26 5.06 -16.51
N LEU A 3 5.76 5.74 -15.47
CA LEU A 3 5.02 5.91 -14.21
C LEU A 3 3.74 6.75 -14.37
N SER A 4 3.73 7.74 -15.26
CA SER A 4 2.54 8.56 -15.53
C SER A 4 1.46 7.74 -16.24
N ALA A 5 1.84 6.94 -17.23
CA ALA A 5 0.91 6.04 -17.92
C ALA A 5 0.39 4.94 -16.98
N TRP A 6 1.27 4.33 -16.18
CA TRP A 6 0.91 3.36 -15.15
C TRP A 6 -0.07 3.96 -14.14
N SER A 7 0.20 5.18 -13.63
CA SER A 7 -0.67 5.83 -12.66
C SER A 7 -2.07 6.13 -13.22
N ALA A 8 -2.16 6.50 -14.50
CA ALA A 8 -3.45 6.68 -15.17
C ALA A 8 -4.21 5.35 -15.30
N GLY A 9 -3.50 4.26 -15.63
CA GLY A 9 -4.07 2.91 -15.73
C GLY A 9 -4.45 2.28 -14.39
N PHE A 10 -3.70 2.57 -13.32
CA PHE A 10 -3.95 2.10 -11.96
C PHE A 10 -5.24 2.66 -11.36
N LYS A 11 -5.80 3.75 -11.90
CA LYS A 11 -7.06 4.34 -11.42
C LYS A 11 -7.05 4.57 -9.89
N THR A 12 -6.26 5.56 -9.45
CA THR A 12 -6.10 5.90 -8.03
C THR A 12 -7.40 6.41 -7.38
N ALA A 13 -8.29 7.03 -8.15
CA ALA A 13 -9.59 7.50 -7.67
C ALA A 13 -10.54 6.31 -7.39
N GLY A 14 -11.14 6.28 -6.20
CA GLY A 14 -12.02 5.18 -5.76
C GLY A 14 -11.30 4.02 -5.08
N HIS A 15 -10.11 4.27 -4.53
CA HIS A 15 -9.44 3.36 -3.59
C HIS A 15 -10.28 3.27 -2.31
N GLY A 16 -11.30 2.40 -2.34
CA GLY A 16 -12.18 2.10 -1.22
C GLY A 16 -11.69 0.87 -0.43
N GLU A 17 -12.51 0.38 0.49
CA GLU A 17 -12.15 -0.71 1.41
C GLU A 17 -11.67 -2.00 0.70
N SER A 18 -12.10 -2.24 -0.54
CA SER A 18 -11.73 -3.43 -1.32
C SER A 18 -10.32 -3.40 -1.91
N ASN A 19 -9.67 -2.24 -1.96
CA ASN A 19 -8.39 -2.06 -2.65
C ASN A 19 -7.26 -1.70 -1.67
N THR A 20 -7.46 -1.90 -0.36
CA THR A 20 -6.53 -1.50 0.71
C THR A 20 -5.17 -2.22 0.67
N GLY A 21 -5.02 -3.20 -0.21
CA GLY A 21 -3.82 -4.02 -0.34
C GLY A 21 -3.67 -5.01 0.80
N GLY A 22 -2.47 -5.57 0.93
CA GLY A 22 -2.16 -6.50 2.01
C GLY A 22 -0.67 -6.77 2.14
N PHE A 23 -0.29 -7.16 3.35
CA PHE A 23 1.07 -7.62 3.64
C PHE A 23 1.20 -9.13 3.41
N ASN A 24 2.38 -9.56 2.98
CA ASN A 24 2.68 -10.99 2.75
C ASN A 24 2.63 -11.88 4.01
N THR A 25 2.59 -11.27 5.19
CA THR A 25 2.48 -11.95 6.50
C THR A 25 1.02 -12.27 6.88
N GLY A 26 0.03 -11.80 6.12
CA GLY A 26 -1.37 -12.19 6.27
C GLY A 26 -2.37 -11.05 6.09
N ALA A 27 -3.62 -11.40 5.83
CA ALA A 27 -4.69 -10.48 5.41
C ALA A 27 -5.10 -9.39 6.43
N ARG A 28 -4.65 -9.49 7.69
CA ARG A 28 -4.91 -8.50 8.74
C ARG A 28 -3.63 -8.00 9.41
N SER A 29 -2.48 -8.40 8.88
CA SER A 29 -1.22 -7.87 9.34
C SER A 29 -1.06 -6.45 8.83
N TYR A 30 -0.44 -5.61 9.66
CA TYR A 30 -0.03 -4.26 9.27
C TYR A 30 1.48 -4.18 9.03
N ASP A 31 2.17 -5.32 9.03
CA ASP A 31 3.63 -5.39 8.99
C ASP A 31 4.07 -6.51 8.05
N GLY A 32 5.11 -6.31 7.25
CA GLY A 32 5.65 -7.35 6.40
C GLY A 32 6.79 -6.89 5.50
N GLU A 33 7.47 -7.84 4.87
CA GLU A 33 8.55 -7.56 3.92
C GLU A 33 8.00 -7.14 2.55
N GLN A 34 6.74 -7.46 2.25
CA GLN A 34 6.09 -7.06 1.01
C GLN A 34 4.68 -6.52 1.29
N TYR A 35 4.35 -5.39 0.65
CA TYR A 35 3.01 -4.85 0.55
C TYR A 35 2.59 -4.80 -0.92
N ALA A 36 1.40 -5.32 -1.23
CA ALA A 36 0.86 -5.33 -2.58
C ALA A 36 -0.55 -4.74 -2.61
N THR A 37 -0.86 -4.01 -3.68
CA THR A 37 -2.22 -3.52 -3.97
C THR A 37 -2.45 -3.48 -5.48
N HIS A 38 -3.72 -3.51 -5.86
CA HIS A 38 -4.16 -3.31 -7.25
C HIS A 38 -4.95 -2.01 -7.38
N GLY A 39 -5.10 -1.59 -8.63
CA GLY A 39 -5.85 -0.40 -8.99
C GLY A 39 -7.37 -0.54 -8.79
N ALA A 40 -8.08 0.59 -8.68
CA ALA A 40 -9.53 0.58 -8.49
C ALA A 40 -10.30 0.33 -9.81
N ASN A 41 -11.62 0.18 -9.72
CA ASN A 41 -12.54 0.17 -10.87
C ASN A 41 -12.15 -0.84 -11.98
N GLY A 42 -11.83 -2.08 -11.59
CA GLY A 42 -11.44 -3.14 -12.53
C GLY A 42 -10.14 -2.83 -13.28
N SER A 43 -9.19 -2.16 -12.64
CA SER A 43 -7.84 -1.98 -13.19
C SER A 43 -7.06 -3.29 -13.11
N ASP A 44 -6.36 -3.64 -14.19
CA ASP A 44 -5.42 -4.77 -14.23
C ASP A 44 -4.02 -4.39 -13.69
N TYR A 45 -3.81 -3.13 -13.32
CA TYR A 45 -2.52 -2.65 -12.83
C TYR A 45 -2.40 -2.90 -11.32
N ALA A 46 -1.21 -3.34 -10.91
CA ALA A 46 -0.83 -3.54 -9.53
C ALA A 46 0.60 -3.06 -9.29
N PHE A 47 0.98 -2.94 -8.03
CA PHE A 47 2.38 -2.83 -7.64
C PHE A 47 2.68 -3.67 -6.41
N ILE A 48 3.95 -4.02 -6.24
CA ILE A 48 4.48 -4.65 -5.04
C ILE A 48 5.63 -3.77 -4.51
N ALA A 49 5.51 -3.33 -3.27
CA ALA A 49 6.56 -2.67 -2.50
C ALA A 49 7.26 -3.72 -1.64
N GLU A 50 8.59 -3.77 -1.68
CA GLU A 50 9.38 -4.77 -0.96
C GLU A 50 10.48 -4.13 -0.11
N SER A 51 10.74 -4.73 1.04
CA SER A 51 11.85 -4.43 1.95
C SER A 51 12.71 -5.67 2.12
N ASN A 52 14.03 -5.47 2.07
CA ASN A 52 15.03 -6.46 2.42
C ASN A 52 15.55 -6.25 3.86
N ALA A 53 15.03 -5.25 4.57
CA ALA A 53 15.37 -5.00 5.97
C ALA A 53 14.65 -6.00 6.88
N SER A 54 15.32 -6.42 7.95
CA SER A 54 14.71 -7.24 9.00
C SER A 54 13.51 -6.57 9.69
N ASN A 55 13.40 -5.25 9.58
CA ASN A 55 12.30 -4.44 10.10
C ASN A 55 11.36 -3.94 8.99
N GLY A 56 11.31 -4.62 7.84
CA GLY A 56 10.27 -4.54 6.81
C GLY A 56 9.59 -3.19 6.52
N LEU A 57 8.29 -3.31 6.21
CA LEU A 57 7.32 -2.25 6.02
C LEU A 57 6.24 -2.36 7.09
N HIS A 58 5.72 -1.22 7.52
CA HIS A 58 4.76 -1.10 8.59
C HIS A 58 3.67 -0.11 8.22
N TYR A 59 2.43 -0.42 8.54
CA TYR A 59 1.27 0.43 8.40
C TYR A 59 0.70 0.75 9.78
N VAL A 60 0.38 2.01 10.02
CA VAL A 60 -0.28 2.43 11.26
C VAL A 60 -1.72 2.78 10.96
N TYR A 61 -2.63 2.00 11.54
CA TYR A 61 -4.05 2.30 11.60
C TYR A 61 -4.48 2.47 13.05
N ASN A 62 -4.92 3.67 13.39
CA ASN A 62 -5.44 4.01 14.70
C ASN A 62 -6.88 4.52 14.56
N PRO A 63 -7.91 3.70 14.84
CA PRO A 63 -9.31 4.10 14.67
C PRO A 63 -9.76 5.21 15.64
N ASP A 64 -8.99 5.52 16.69
CA ASP A 64 -9.29 6.60 17.63
C ASP A 64 -8.87 7.98 17.09
N LEU A 65 -8.13 8.02 15.98
CA LEU A 65 -7.66 9.25 15.35
C LEU A 65 -8.44 9.52 14.05
N PRO A 66 -8.73 10.80 13.72
CA PRO A 66 -9.30 11.15 12.43
C PRO A 66 -8.41 10.65 11.28
N ALA A 67 -9.01 10.28 10.15
CA ALA A 67 -8.25 9.84 8.96
C ALA A 67 -7.31 10.93 8.39
N SER A 68 -7.58 12.21 8.70
CA SER A 68 -6.72 13.34 8.34
C SER A 68 -5.54 13.56 9.29
N SER A 69 -5.46 12.82 10.40
CA SER A 69 -4.33 12.90 11.33
C SER A 69 -3.08 12.31 10.69
N ASN A 70 -1.95 13.02 10.76
CA ASN A 70 -0.65 12.50 10.31
C ASN A 70 -0.12 11.34 11.17
N GLN A 71 -0.76 11.06 12.31
CA GLN A 71 -0.50 9.90 13.17
C GLN A 71 -1.42 8.72 12.86
N ASN A 72 -2.27 8.82 11.83
CA ASN A 72 -3.13 7.74 11.37
C ASN A 72 -2.90 7.50 9.86
N HIS A 73 -3.16 6.28 9.38
CA HIS A 73 -3.06 5.91 7.96
C HIS A 73 -1.70 6.24 7.31
N PHE A 74 -0.59 5.90 7.97
CA PHE A 74 0.74 6.12 7.40
C PHE A 74 1.54 4.82 7.29
N LEU A 75 2.36 4.73 6.24
CA LEU A 75 3.30 3.65 6.00
C LEU A 75 4.71 4.12 6.39
N TRP A 76 5.48 3.28 7.07
CA TRP A 76 6.86 3.56 7.45
C TRP A 76 7.72 2.29 7.39
N GLY A 77 9.04 2.44 7.44
CA GLY A 77 10.00 1.35 7.30
C GLY A 77 11.05 1.64 6.23
N GLN A 78 11.64 0.58 5.68
CA GLN A 78 12.61 0.69 4.58
C GLN A 78 12.01 0.12 3.30
N LEU A 79 12.00 0.92 2.24
CA LEU A 79 11.57 0.49 0.90
C LEU A 79 12.79 0.29 0.01
N ASP A 80 12.99 -0.94 -0.46
CA ASP A 80 14.14 -1.29 -1.30
C ASP A 80 13.74 -1.47 -2.77
N ASN A 81 12.57 -2.05 -3.04
CA ASN A 81 12.12 -2.33 -4.41
C ASN A 81 10.65 -1.97 -4.62
N VAL A 82 10.34 -1.55 -5.84
CA VAL A 82 8.97 -1.38 -6.35
C VAL A 82 8.88 -2.11 -7.69
N LYS A 83 7.92 -3.02 -7.80
CA LYS A 83 7.65 -3.84 -8.99
C LYS A 83 6.29 -3.54 -9.57
#